data_AF-A0A396QDZ9-F1
#
_entry.id   AF-A0A396QDZ9-F1
#
_cell.length_a   1.000
_cell.length_b   1.000
_cell.length_c   1.000
_cell.angle_alpha   90.00
_cell.angle_beta   90.00
_cell.angle_gamma   90.00
#
_symmetry.space_group_name_H-M   'P 1'
#
loop_
_entity.id
_entity.type
_entity.pdbx_description
1 polymer ?
#
loop_
_entity_poly.entity_id
_entity_poly.type
_entity_poly.pdbx_seq_one_letter_code
_entity_poly.pdbx_strand_id
1 'polypeptide(L)'
;MKKKSLTALLLSVAVTSALFTGCAGNESSTTTSGSNTGSASASSGAAASSDDGKTSKISGELEVAVFSNGELMDKFWNTVVEEFNSLYPDCKVTLNASPKIEDTVRPRFVSNTPPDIYYMGGTANADETALTQDGQFMDLSEFYNTAEAIGYDGLLKDNMAVELFNRSGDSIYGMGFGYSVWGYYYNKTMAEEYGWEPPTNWEEFCELAPKIKEKGIYPIIHQANTRIIWDTA
;
A
#
# COMPACT_ATOMS: atom_id res chain seq x y z
N MET A 1 51.90 -35.08 -12.73
CA MET A 1 52.91 -34.43 -13.60
C MET A 1 52.31 -34.17 -14.98
N LYS A 2 52.14 -32.90 -15.34
CA LYS A 2 52.36 -32.26 -16.66
C LYS A 2 51.49 -31.00 -16.77
N LYS A 3 52.15 -29.87 -16.52
CA LYS A 3 51.70 -28.48 -16.76
C LYS A 3 51.64 -28.21 -18.27
N LYS A 4 50.68 -27.39 -18.72
CA LYS A 4 50.76 -26.56 -19.94
C LYS A 4 50.03 -25.24 -19.63
N SER A 5 50.79 -24.17 -19.33
CA SER A 5 51.04 -22.98 -20.18
C SER A 5 49.82 -22.06 -20.24
N LEU A 6 49.66 -21.03 -19.41
CA LEU A 6 50.31 -19.70 -19.37
C LEU A 6 50.33 -18.94 -20.73
N THR A 7 49.58 -17.82 -20.74
CA THR A 7 49.84 -16.51 -21.38
C THR A 7 49.46 -16.25 -22.85
N ALA A 8 48.44 -15.40 -23.06
CA ALA A 8 48.35 -14.38 -24.12
C ALA A 8 47.33 -13.30 -23.66
N LEU A 9 47.80 -12.14 -23.17
CA LEU A 9 48.00 -10.86 -23.91
C LEU A 9 46.66 -10.11 -24.12
N LEU A 10 46.24 -9.19 -23.24
CA LEU A 10 46.53 -7.74 -23.21
C LEU A 10 46.15 -6.96 -24.49
N LEU A 11 45.46 -5.83 -24.26
CA LEU A 11 45.19 -4.66 -25.12
C LEU A 11 43.94 -4.67 -26.04
N SER A 12 42.91 -3.94 -25.64
CA SER A 12 42.36 -2.84 -26.46
C SER A 12 41.82 -1.73 -25.55
N VAL A 13 42.30 -0.52 -25.81
CA VAL A 13 42.18 0.71 -25.01
C VAL A 13 41.45 1.75 -25.88
N ALA A 14 40.47 2.42 -25.26
CA ALA A 14 40.02 3.81 -25.44
C ALA A 14 39.32 4.29 -26.74
N VAL A 15 38.73 5.50 -26.58
CA VAL A 15 38.31 6.53 -27.56
C VAL A 15 36.79 6.51 -27.86
N THR A 16 35.92 7.52 -27.62
CA THR A 16 36.07 8.97 -27.32
C THR A 16 34.74 9.57 -26.82
N SER A 17 34.85 10.69 -26.10
CA SER A 17 33.82 11.71 -25.80
C SER A 17 33.63 12.72 -26.94
N ALA A 18 32.42 13.29 -27.11
CA ALA A 18 32.09 14.67 -27.55
C ALA A 18 30.55 14.82 -27.75
N LEU A 19 29.82 15.61 -26.94
CA LEU A 19 29.44 17.04 -27.09
C LEU A 19 28.38 17.36 -28.16
N PHE A 20 27.29 18.03 -27.76
CA PHE A 20 26.48 19.10 -28.44
C PHE A 20 25.25 19.38 -27.53
N THR A 21 25.08 20.48 -26.76
CA THR A 21 24.86 21.91 -27.05
C THR A 21 23.69 22.24 -28.00
N GLY A 22 22.70 22.98 -27.49
CA GLY A 22 21.66 23.73 -28.22
C GLY A 22 20.30 23.66 -27.51
N CYS A 23 19.53 24.72 -27.24
CA CYS A 23 19.58 26.14 -27.61
C CYS A 23 18.80 26.98 -26.58
N ALA A 24 19.18 28.25 -26.48
CA ALA A 24 18.48 29.34 -25.82
C ALA A 24 17.54 30.10 -26.80
N GLY A 25 16.63 30.91 -26.24
CA GLY A 25 15.81 31.93 -26.92
C GLY A 25 14.31 31.67 -26.74
N ASN A 26 13.43 32.62 -26.42
CA ASN A 26 13.50 34.08 -26.57
C ASN A 26 12.36 34.73 -25.75
N GLU A 27 12.67 35.74 -24.95
CA GLU A 27 11.69 36.67 -24.39
C GLU A 27 11.30 37.70 -25.46
N SER A 28 10.00 37.95 -25.64
CA SER A 28 9.49 39.32 -25.85
C SER A 28 7.97 39.38 -25.71
N SER A 29 7.54 40.36 -24.90
CA SER A 29 6.30 41.17 -24.98
C SER A 29 4.94 40.43 -25.04
N THR A 30 3.95 40.72 -24.19
CA THR A 30 3.31 42.04 -24.06
C THR A 30 2.35 42.03 -22.86
N THR A 31 2.40 43.06 -22.03
CA THR A 31 1.37 43.38 -21.02
C THR A 31 0.30 44.28 -21.64
N THR A 32 -0.99 44.04 -21.33
CA THR A 32 -1.94 45.05 -20.79
C THR A 32 -3.39 44.88 -21.29
N SER A 33 -4.28 44.68 -20.30
CA SER A 33 -5.68 45.11 -20.16
C SER A 33 -6.81 44.54 -21.02
N GLY A 34 -7.87 44.15 -20.30
CA GLY A 34 -9.20 43.92 -20.88
C GLY A 34 -10.16 43.28 -19.89
N SER A 35 -10.68 44.09 -18.96
CA SER A 35 -11.77 43.83 -18.03
C SER A 35 -13.01 43.25 -18.72
N ASN A 36 -13.70 42.28 -18.07
CA ASN A 36 -15.16 42.21 -18.18
C ASN A 36 -15.82 41.59 -16.93
N THR A 37 -16.80 42.33 -16.42
CA THR A 37 -17.65 42.11 -15.26
C THR A 37 -18.95 41.39 -15.64
N GLY A 38 -19.54 40.64 -14.70
CA GLY A 38 -20.92 40.12 -14.77
C GLY A 38 -21.04 38.72 -14.16
N SER A 39 -21.22 38.58 -12.84
CA SER A 39 -22.52 38.57 -12.12
C SER A 39 -23.29 37.26 -12.25
N ALA A 40 -23.30 36.45 -11.18
CA ALA A 40 -24.45 35.63 -10.79
C ALA A 40 -24.42 35.32 -9.29
N SER A 41 -25.57 35.58 -8.68
CA SER A 41 -25.89 35.62 -7.26
C SER A 41 -25.94 34.25 -6.59
N ALA A 42 -25.69 34.28 -5.27
CA ALA A 42 -25.76 33.18 -4.32
C ALA A 42 -27.20 32.74 -3.96
N SER A 43 -27.33 31.45 -3.56
CA SER A 43 -28.23 30.93 -2.50
C SER A 43 -27.89 29.43 -2.29
N SER A 44 -27.06 29.10 -1.30
CA SER A 44 -27.43 28.51 0.01
C SER A 44 -27.80 27.02 -0.01
N GLY A 45 -26.95 26.20 0.62
CA GLY A 45 -27.21 24.78 0.88
C GLY A 45 -26.12 24.09 1.69
N ALA A 46 -25.78 24.68 2.85
CA ALA A 46 -25.11 24.09 4.03
C ALA A 46 -24.00 23.05 3.82
N ALA A 47 -22.77 23.56 3.83
CA ALA A 47 -21.61 22.82 4.31
C ALA A 47 -21.77 22.51 5.81
N ALA A 48 -21.59 21.25 6.19
CA ALA A 48 -21.13 20.91 7.52
C ALA A 48 -19.61 21.08 7.51
N SER A 49 -19.17 22.31 7.78
CA SER A 49 -17.77 22.60 8.09
C SER A 49 -17.53 22.21 9.55
N SER A 50 -16.85 21.09 9.76
CA SER A 50 -16.01 20.91 10.94
C SER A 50 -14.67 21.58 10.63
N ASP A 51 -14.55 22.81 11.09
CA ASP A 51 -13.26 23.46 11.30
C ASP A 51 -12.65 22.84 12.57
N ASP A 52 -11.63 22.00 12.39
CA ASP A 52 -10.71 21.62 13.47
C ASP A 52 -9.28 21.97 13.04
N GLY A 53 -8.94 23.25 13.22
CA GLY A 53 -7.83 23.64 14.08
C GLY A 53 -6.56 22.77 14.06
N LYS A 54 -5.71 23.02 13.06
CA LYS A 54 -4.26 22.71 12.90
C LYS A 54 -3.96 21.82 11.70
N THR A 55 -4.32 22.26 10.50
CA THR A 55 -3.51 21.89 9.33
C THR A 55 -2.15 22.55 9.49
N SER A 56 -1.16 21.80 9.97
CA SER A 56 0.24 22.14 9.77
C SER A 56 0.40 22.50 8.29
N LYS A 57 1.18 23.54 7.99
CA LYS A 57 1.46 23.92 6.60
C LYS A 57 2.40 22.86 6.02
N ILE A 58 1.85 21.73 5.61
CA ILE A 58 2.58 20.63 4.97
C ILE A 58 2.87 21.06 3.54
N SER A 59 4.13 20.93 3.11
CA SER A 59 4.55 21.27 1.76
C SER A 59 5.66 20.35 1.27
N GLY A 60 5.78 20.14 -0.04
CA GLY A 60 6.81 19.30 -0.66
C GLY A 60 6.23 18.27 -1.63
N GLU A 61 7.03 17.27 -1.98
CA GLU A 61 6.60 16.11 -2.77
C GLU A 61 6.81 14.84 -1.95
N LEU A 62 5.84 13.92 -2.00
CA LEU A 62 5.90 12.62 -1.35
C LEU A 62 5.66 11.52 -2.38
N GLU A 63 6.57 10.56 -2.46
CA GLU A 63 6.39 9.35 -3.24
C GLU A 63 5.84 8.23 -2.37
N VAL A 64 4.69 7.69 -2.78
CA VAL A 64 3.99 6.62 -2.06
C VAL A 64 3.91 5.39 -2.95
N ALA A 65 4.53 4.29 -2.53
CA ALA A 65 4.52 3.01 -3.20
C ALA A 65 3.61 2.02 -2.45
N VAL A 66 2.60 1.47 -3.11
CA VAL A 66 1.63 0.56 -2.47
C VAL A 66 1.40 -0.71 -3.26
N PHE A 67 1.21 -1.80 -2.53
CA PHE A 67 0.58 -2.97 -3.12
C PHE A 67 -0.89 -2.67 -3.42
N SER A 68 -1.30 -2.95 -4.65
CA SER A 68 -2.70 -2.85 -5.06
C SER A 68 -3.05 -3.98 -6.02
N ASN A 69 -4.19 -4.62 -5.80
CA ASN A 69 -4.65 -5.72 -6.63
C ASN A 69 -6.16 -5.62 -6.88
N GLY A 70 -6.52 -5.39 -8.13
CA GLY A 70 -7.91 -5.27 -8.57
C GLY A 70 -8.48 -3.86 -8.42
N GLU A 71 -9.59 -3.62 -9.13
CA GLU A 71 -10.17 -2.29 -9.33
C GLU A 71 -10.58 -1.59 -8.03
N LEU A 72 -11.05 -2.35 -7.03
CA LEU A 72 -11.49 -1.78 -5.75
C LEU A 72 -10.32 -1.18 -4.96
N MET A 73 -9.18 -1.87 -4.91
CA MET A 73 -7.99 -1.35 -4.22
C MET A 73 -7.38 -0.18 -4.99
N ASP A 74 -7.32 -0.26 -6.32
CA ASP A 74 -6.82 0.83 -7.16
C ASP A 74 -7.68 2.09 -6.96
N LYS A 75 -9.01 1.94 -6.96
CA LYS A 75 -9.92 3.06 -6.72
C LYS A 75 -9.73 3.64 -5.32
N PHE A 76 -9.57 2.80 -4.30
CA PHE A 76 -9.33 3.25 -2.93
C PHE A 76 -8.08 4.13 -2.85
N TRP A 77 -6.93 3.65 -3.34
CA TRP A 77 -5.68 4.41 -3.25
C TRP A 77 -5.72 5.72 -4.05
N ASN A 78 -6.28 5.71 -5.26
CA ASN A 78 -6.42 6.93 -6.04
C ASN A 78 -7.32 7.96 -5.34
N THR A 79 -8.45 7.52 -4.77
CA THR A 79 -9.37 8.41 -4.04
C THR A 79 -8.67 9.07 -2.85
N VAL A 80 -7.94 8.29 -2.05
CA VAL A 80 -7.20 8.82 -0.88
C VAL A 80 -6.16 9.86 -1.29
N VAL A 81 -5.41 9.60 -2.38
CA VAL A 81 -4.39 10.54 -2.87
C VAL A 81 -4.99 11.80 -3.47
N GLU A 82 -6.10 11.69 -4.20
CA GLU A 82 -6.85 12.83 -4.72
C GLU A 82 -7.38 13.72 -3.60
N GLU A 83 -7.99 13.13 -2.56
CA GLU A 83 -8.48 13.85 -1.39
C GLU A 83 -7.33 14.53 -0.62
N PHE A 84 -6.22 13.81 -0.40
CA PHE A 84 -5.04 14.37 0.26
C PHE A 84 -4.48 15.58 -0.50
N ASN A 85 -4.25 15.44 -1.81
CA ASN A 85 -3.72 16.52 -2.64
C ASN A 85 -4.69 17.72 -2.73
N SER A 86 -6.00 17.49 -2.63
CA SER A 86 -6.99 18.57 -2.56
C SER A 86 -6.97 19.30 -1.22
N LEU A 87 -6.74 18.59 -0.11
CA LEU A 87 -6.67 19.18 1.23
C LEU A 87 -5.34 19.90 1.49
N TYR A 88 -4.25 19.41 0.88
CA TYR A 88 -2.90 19.92 1.08
C TYR A 88 -2.25 20.31 -0.26
N PRO A 89 -2.70 21.40 -0.92
CA PRO A 89 -2.24 21.76 -2.27
C PRO A 89 -0.74 22.09 -2.38
N ASP A 90 -0.12 22.47 -1.25
CA ASP A 90 1.33 22.74 -1.18
C ASP A 90 2.16 21.45 -1.03
N CYS A 91 1.52 20.29 -0.78
CA CYS A 91 2.15 18.97 -0.63
C CYS A 91 1.60 17.98 -1.67
N LYS A 92 2.42 17.61 -2.64
CA LYS A 92 2.02 16.72 -3.73
C LYS A 92 2.41 15.28 -3.45
N VAL A 93 1.42 14.41 -3.31
CA VAL A 93 1.60 12.95 -3.27
C VAL A 93 1.58 12.37 -4.69
N THR A 94 2.60 11.57 -5.01
CA THR A 94 2.68 10.75 -6.22
C THR A 94 2.54 9.27 -5.85
N LEU A 95 1.54 8.60 -6.43
CA LEU A 95 1.23 7.20 -6.14
C LEU A 95 1.84 6.25 -7.17
N ASN A 96 2.52 5.22 -6.70
CA ASN A 96 2.92 4.04 -7.47
C ASN A 96 2.21 2.81 -6.87
N ALA A 97 1.14 2.37 -7.53
CA ALA A 97 0.34 1.22 -7.11
C ALA A 97 0.55 0.04 -8.07
N SER A 98 0.87 -1.14 -7.54
CA SER A 98 1.08 -2.33 -8.37
C SER A 98 0.93 -3.63 -7.57
N PRO A 99 0.42 -4.72 -8.17
CA PRO A 99 0.45 -6.04 -7.53
C PRO A 99 1.88 -6.60 -7.43
N LYS A 100 2.83 -6.00 -8.16
CA LYS A 100 4.26 -6.33 -8.16
C LYS A 100 5.12 -5.18 -7.62
N ILE A 101 4.56 -4.35 -6.73
CA ILE A 101 5.25 -3.15 -6.23
C ILE A 101 6.63 -3.50 -5.65
N GLU A 102 6.74 -4.67 -5.02
CA GLU A 102 7.97 -5.14 -4.41
C GLU A 102 9.13 -5.30 -5.40
N ASP A 103 8.86 -5.77 -6.63
CA ASP A 103 9.87 -5.93 -7.68
C ASP A 103 10.50 -4.59 -8.07
N THR A 104 9.76 -3.49 -7.88
CA THR A 104 10.22 -2.13 -8.20
C THR A 104 10.86 -1.44 -7.00
N VAL A 105 10.40 -1.72 -5.79
CA VAL A 105 10.85 -1.05 -4.57
C VAL A 105 12.11 -1.70 -3.99
N ARG A 106 12.23 -3.04 -4.06
CA ARG A 106 13.39 -3.75 -3.48
C ARG A 106 14.75 -3.28 -4.04
N PRO A 107 14.94 -3.11 -5.36
CA PRO A 107 16.21 -2.57 -5.89
C PRO A 107 16.51 -1.15 -5.43
N ARG A 108 15.47 -0.36 -5.12
CA ARG A 108 15.60 1.04 -4.71
C ARG A 108 16.18 1.18 -3.31
N PHE A 109 15.79 0.32 -2.38
CA PHE A 109 16.44 0.20 -1.07
C PHE A 109 17.94 -0.11 -1.21
N VAL A 110 18.33 -1.03 -2.10
CA VAL A 110 19.75 -1.34 -2.35
C VAL A 110 20.51 -0.14 -2.93
N SER A 111 19.85 0.66 -3.78
CA SER A 111 20.43 1.87 -4.37
C SER A 111 20.30 3.12 -3.49
N ASN A 112 19.78 2.99 -2.26
CA ASN A 112 19.52 4.08 -1.33
C ASN A 112 18.63 5.20 -1.92
N THR A 113 17.61 4.81 -2.69
CA THR A 113 16.57 5.71 -3.25
C THR A 113 15.15 5.19 -2.99
N PRO A 114 14.81 4.75 -1.76
CA PRO A 114 13.46 4.23 -1.46
C PRO A 114 12.37 5.30 -1.68
N PRO A 115 11.11 4.89 -1.86
CA PRO A 115 9.98 5.82 -1.75
C PRO A 115 9.83 6.34 -0.32
N ASP A 116 9.15 7.48 -0.13
CA ASP A 116 8.92 8.06 1.20
C ASP A 116 7.99 7.20 2.06
N ILE A 117 6.95 6.61 1.45
CA ILE A 117 6.02 5.69 2.10
C ILE A 117 5.93 4.41 1.28
N TYR A 118 6.09 3.26 1.94
CA TYR A 118 5.96 1.95 1.32
C TYR A 118 4.95 1.07 2.06
N TYR A 119 3.86 0.73 1.38
CA TYR A 119 2.91 -0.28 1.88
C TYR A 119 3.25 -1.67 1.33
N MET A 120 3.85 -2.48 2.21
CA MET A 120 4.15 -3.89 1.96
C MET A 120 2.87 -4.72 2.05
N GLY A 121 2.44 -5.31 0.93
CA GLY A 121 1.21 -6.11 0.82
C GLY A 121 1.24 -7.47 1.53
N GLY A 122 1.74 -7.55 2.76
CA GLY A 122 1.73 -8.73 3.62
C GLY A 122 2.69 -9.85 3.24
N THR A 123 3.30 -9.81 2.06
CA THR A 123 4.43 -10.70 1.72
C THR A 123 5.69 -10.20 2.41
N ALA A 124 6.09 -10.90 3.46
CA ALA A 124 7.30 -10.70 4.26
C ALA A 124 8.60 -10.97 3.47
N ASN A 125 8.73 -10.37 2.30
CA ASN A 125 9.78 -10.66 1.33
C ASN A 125 10.85 -9.54 1.26
N ALA A 126 10.58 -8.37 1.83
CA ALA A 126 11.65 -7.49 2.29
C ALA A 126 11.97 -7.93 3.73
N ASP A 127 13.25 -8.22 4.00
CA ASP A 127 13.73 -8.44 5.35
C ASP A 127 13.64 -7.10 6.10
N GLU A 128 12.44 -6.81 6.61
CA GLU A 128 12.10 -5.63 7.40
C GLU A 128 13.11 -5.43 8.54
N THR A 129 13.61 -6.54 9.09
CA THR A 129 14.64 -6.54 10.14
C THR A 129 15.97 -6.03 9.60
N ALA A 130 16.44 -6.53 8.46
CA ALA A 130 17.69 -6.06 7.84
C ALA A 130 17.59 -4.60 7.40
N LEU A 131 16.49 -4.19 6.76
CA LEU A 131 16.28 -2.79 6.36
C LEU A 131 16.22 -1.84 7.57
N THR A 132 15.62 -2.29 8.67
CA THR A 132 15.63 -1.56 9.93
C THR A 132 17.06 -1.43 10.50
N GLN A 133 17.84 -2.53 10.51
CA GLN A 133 19.23 -2.52 10.98
C GLN A 133 20.14 -1.64 10.12
N ASP A 134 19.88 -1.55 8.82
CA ASP A 134 20.58 -0.69 7.88
C ASP A 134 20.13 0.78 7.94
N GLY A 135 19.21 1.12 8.84
CA GLY A 135 18.72 2.49 9.06
C GLY A 135 17.89 3.03 7.89
N GLN A 136 17.30 2.16 7.08
CA GLN A 136 16.49 2.55 5.91
C GLN A 136 15.06 2.97 6.29
N PHE A 137 14.62 2.69 7.52
CA PHE A 137 13.32 3.09 8.04
C PHE A 137 13.43 4.13 9.14
N MET A 138 12.48 5.07 9.15
CA MET A 138 12.32 6.05 10.23
C MET A 138 11.81 5.36 11.49
N ASP A 139 12.39 5.68 12.64
CA ASP A 139 11.83 5.28 13.93
C ASP A 139 10.59 6.13 14.22
N LEU A 140 9.43 5.48 14.26
CA LEU A 140 8.11 6.08 14.49
C LEU A 140 7.65 5.94 15.95
N SER A 141 8.51 5.44 16.85
CA SER A 141 8.12 5.12 18.24
C SER A 141 7.62 6.35 19.00
N GLU A 142 8.29 7.49 18.87
CA GLU A 142 7.85 8.73 19.52
C GLU A 142 6.52 9.19 18.95
N PHE A 143 6.38 9.18 17.62
CA PHE A 143 5.14 9.54 16.94
C PHE A 143 3.97 8.64 17.39
N TYR A 144 4.15 7.31 17.39
CA TYR A 144 3.15 6.36 17.84
C TYR A 144 2.71 6.60 19.29
N ASN A 145 3.66 6.91 20.18
CA ASN A 145 3.38 7.05 21.60
C ASN A 145 2.76 8.40 21.99
N THR A 146 2.90 9.42 21.15
CA THR A 146 2.57 10.82 21.51
C THR A 146 1.58 11.50 20.57
N ALA A 147 1.40 11.00 19.34
CA ALA A 147 0.45 11.58 18.40
C ALA A 147 -1.00 11.30 18.82
N GLU A 148 -1.87 12.29 18.61
CA GLU A 148 -3.33 12.13 18.71
C GLU A 148 -3.85 11.29 17.53
N ALA A 149 -4.84 10.44 17.80
CA ALA A 149 -5.50 9.67 16.76
C ALA A 149 -6.38 10.59 15.89
N ILE A 150 -6.20 10.55 14.57
CA ILE A 150 -7.03 11.36 13.66
C ILE A 150 -8.42 10.72 13.57
N GLY A 151 -9.45 11.47 13.95
CA GLY A 151 -10.85 11.03 13.89
C GLY A 151 -11.29 10.13 15.05
N TYR A 152 -10.47 9.96 16.09
CA TYR A 152 -10.78 9.19 17.30
C TYR A 152 -10.29 9.93 18.54
N ASP A 153 -10.90 9.65 19.69
CA ASP A 153 -10.43 10.19 20.97
C ASP A 153 -9.14 9.48 21.43
N GLY A 154 -8.18 10.23 21.95
CA GLY A 154 -6.97 9.70 22.58
C GLY A 154 -5.76 9.61 21.65
N LEU A 155 -4.75 8.83 22.07
CA LEU A 155 -3.48 8.72 21.36
C LEU A 155 -3.54 7.62 20.30
N LEU A 156 -2.60 7.69 19.35
CA LEU A 156 -2.46 6.70 18.28
C LEU A 156 -2.26 5.28 18.83
N LYS A 157 -1.43 5.13 19.87
CA LYS A 157 -1.20 3.85 20.56
C LYS A 157 -2.45 3.23 21.21
N ASP A 158 -3.43 4.05 21.57
CA ASP A 158 -4.66 3.57 22.19
C ASP A 158 -5.68 3.11 21.13
N ASN A 159 -5.47 3.51 19.87
CA ASN A 159 -6.39 3.28 18.75
C ASN A 159 -5.79 2.37 17.65
N MET A 160 -4.51 2.01 17.72
CA MET A 160 -3.83 1.16 16.73
C MET A 160 -3.05 0.04 17.39
N ALA A 161 -3.26 -1.19 16.93
CA ALA A 161 -2.56 -2.38 17.43
C ALA A 161 -1.24 -2.64 16.68
N VAL A 162 -0.29 -1.69 16.72
CA VAL A 162 0.99 -1.79 15.99
C VAL A 162 1.87 -2.93 16.51
N GLU A 163 1.77 -3.23 17.80
CA GLU A 163 2.44 -4.35 18.47
C GLU A 163 2.18 -5.73 17.85
N LEU A 164 1.05 -5.93 17.15
CA LEU A 164 0.76 -7.18 16.44
C LEU A 164 1.69 -7.42 15.24
N PHE A 165 2.33 -6.38 14.73
CA PHE A 165 3.21 -6.42 13.55
C PHE A 165 4.66 -6.09 13.88
N ASN A 166 4.92 -5.53 15.07
CA ASN A 166 6.24 -5.07 15.44
C ASN A 166 7.20 -6.24 15.70
N ARG A 167 8.29 -6.29 14.94
CA ARG A 167 9.37 -7.28 15.09
C ARG A 167 10.65 -6.67 15.70
N SER A 168 10.65 -5.37 15.92
CA SER A 168 11.85 -4.59 16.29
C SER A 168 11.93 -4.26 17.78
N GLY A 169 11.32 -5.10 18.64
CA GLY A 169 11.31 -4.90 20.09
C GLY A 169 10.48 -3.69 20.48
N ASP A 170 11.09 -2.73 21.18
CA ASP A 170 10.42 -1.51 21.65
C ASP A 170 10.33 -0.42 20.57
N SER A 171 11.14 -0.54 19.50
CA SER A 171 11.13 0.42 18.39
C SER A 171 10.09 0.06 17.34
N ILE A 172 9.40 1.06 16.80
CA ILE A 172 8.35 0.92 15.79
C ILE A 172 8.84 1.54 14.49
N TYR A 173 8.92 0.73 13.43
CA TYR A 173 9.39 1.17 12.09
C TYR A 173 8.30 1.08 11.01
N GLY A 174 7.11 0.61 11.37
CA GLY A 174 5.99 0.45 10.46
C GLY A 174 4.67 0.60 11.19
N MET A 175 3.68 1.14 10.47
CA MET A 175 2.31 1.30 10.97
C MET A 175 1.43 0.22 10.36
N GLY A 176 0.66 -0.49 11.19
CA GLY A 176 -0.29 -1.48 10.72
C GLY A 176 -1.42 -0.81 9.93
N PHE A 177 -1.56 -1.13 8.64
CA PHE A 177 -2.68 -0.65 7.82
C PHE A 177 -3.98 -1.42 8.11
N GLY A 178 -3.86 -2.70 8.45
CA GLY A 178 -4.98 -3.57 8.78
C GLY A 178 -4.50 -4.99 9.03
N TYR A 179 -5.37 -5.81 9.62
CA TYR A 179 -5.11 -7.23 9.84
C TYR A 179 -6.20 -8.09 9.23
N SER A 180 -5.80 -9.20 8.63
CA SER A 180 -6.74 -10.21 8.18
C SER A 180 -6.97 -11.21 9.32
N VAL A 181 -8.23 -11.42 9.70
CA VAL A 181 -8.62 -12.58 10.51
C VAL A 181 -9.02 -13.70 9.56
N TRP A 182 -8.46 -14.88 9.78
CA TRP A 182 -8.86 -16.07 9.02
C TRP A 182 -9.91 -16.83 9.82
N GLY A 183 -10.98 -17.22 9.15
CA GLY A 183 -12.08 -17.95 9.75
C GLY A 183 -12.78 -18.83 8.73
N TYR A 184 -13.54 -19.79 9.25
CA TYR A 184 -14.42 -20.60 8.43
C TYR A 184 -15.78 -19.91 8.34
N TYR A 185 -16.30 -19.84 7.11
CA TYR A 185 -17.66 -19.37 6.83
C TYR A 185 -18.51 -20.57 6.41
N TYR A 186 -19.77 -20.59 6.84
CA TYR A 186 -20.72 -21.64 6.46
C TYR A 186 -22.04 -21.02 5.98
N ASN A 187 -22.79 -21.78 5.18
CA ASN A 187 -24.10 -21.38 4.67
C ASN A 187 -25.18 -21.72 5.70
N LYS A 188 -25.74 -20.71 6.38
CA LYS A 188 -26.79 -20.88 7.40
C LYS A 188 -28.07 -21.50 6.84
N THR A 189 -28.52 -21.07 5.67
CA THR A 189 -29.72 -21.62 5.02
C THR A 189 -29.57 -23.10 4.73
N MET A 190 -28.39 -23.52 4.27
CA MET A 190 -28.09 -24.93 4.02
C MET A 190 -28.06 -25.75 5.31
N ALA A 191 -27.48 -25.19 6.39
CA ALA A 191 -27.48 -25.82 7.69
C ALA A 191 -28.92 -26.04 8.21
N GLU A 192 -29.79 -25.04 8.06
CA GLU A 192 -31.21 -25.14 8.41
C GLU A 192 -31.98 -26.15 7.54
N GLU A 193 -31.79 -26.13 6.21
CA GLU A 193 -32.47 -27.03 5.26
C GLU A 193 -32.17 -28.51 5.56
N TYR A 194 -30.92 -28.83 5.87
CA TYR A 194 -30.48 -30.21 6.14
C TYR A 194 -30.48 -30.58 7.63
N GLY A 195 -30.86 -29.66 8.52
CA GLY A 195 -30.86 -29.88 9.97
C GLY A 195 -29.46 -30.16 10.55
N TRP A 196 -28.45 -29.47 10.02
CA TRP A 196 -27.06 -29.59 10.47
C TRP A 196 -26.74 -28.53 11.51
N GLU A 197 -26.16 -28.95 12.62
CA GLU A 197 -25.54 -28.04 13.59
C GLU A 197 -24.14 -27.65 13.10
N PRO A 198 -23.78 -26.35 13.08
CA PRO A 198 -22.44 -25.92 12.73
C PRO A 198 -21.41 -26.48 13.72
N PRO A 199 -20.33 -27.12 13.23
CA PRO A 199 -19.33 -27.71 14.11
C PRO A 199 -18.52 -26.64 14.84
N THR A 200 -18.28 -26.85 16.13
CA THR A 200 -17.51 -25.97 17.00
C THR A 200 -16.05 -26.40 17.17
N ASN A 201 -15.73 -27.63 16.75
CA ASN A 201 -14.40 -28.23 16.78
C ASN A 201 -14.16 -29.14 15.57
N TRP A 202 -12.94 -29.65 15.45
CA TRP A 202 -12.52 -30.45 14.31
C TRP A 202 -13.19 -31.83 14.27
N GLU A 203 -13.42 -32.43 15.43
CA GLU A 203 -14.08 -33.71 15.59
C GLU A 203 -15.52 -33.65 15.08
N GLU A 204 -16.31 -32.66 15.54
CA GLU A 204 -17.67 -32.41 15.07
C GLU A 204 -17.72 -32.15 13.55
N PHE A 205 -16.73 -31.42 13.02
CA PHE A 205 -16.62 -31.22 11.58
C PHE A 205 -16.38 -32.54 10.85
N CYS A 206 -15.52 -33.41 11.37
CA CYS A 206 -15.24 -34.72 10.77
C CYS A 206 -16.45 -35.67 10.83
N GLU A 207 -17.34 -35.51 11.81
CA GLU A 207 -18.61 -36.24 11.88
C GLU A 207 -19.67 -35.69 10.90
N LEU A 208 -19.67 -34.38 10.67
CA LEU A 208 -20.60 -33.71 9.77
C LEU A 208 -20.20 -33.86 8.29
N ALA A 209 -18.90 -33.81 7.98
CA ALA A 209 -18.39 -33.81 6.61
C ALA A 209 -18.87 -35.00 5.74
N PRO A 210 -18.96 -36.25 6.23
CA PRO A 210 -19.56 -37.35 5.48
C PRO A 210 -21.03 -37.11 5.13
N LYS A 211 -21.82 -36.56 6.06
CA LYS A 211 -23.26 -36.25 5.84
C LYS A 211 -23.44 -35.19 4.77
N ILE A 212 -22.54 -34.19 4.74
CA ILE A 212 -22.50 -33.18 3.68
C ILE A 212 -22.18 -33.82 2.33
N LYS A 213 -21.20 -34.73 2.29
CA LYS A 213 -20.82 -35.45 1.05
C LYS A 213 -21.94 -36.33 0.50
N GLU A 214 -22.73 -36.98 1.35
CA GLU A 214 -23.89 -37.78 0.94
C GLU A 214 -24.95 -36.96 0.19
N LYS A 215 -25.00 -35.64 0.42
CA LYS A 215 -25.84 -34.70 -0.35
C LYS A 215 -25.21 -34.24 -1.67
N GLY A 216 -24.03 -34.75 -2.02
CA GLY A 216 -23.26 -34.32 -3.19
C GLY A 216 -22.56 -32.97 -3.02
N ILE A 217 -22.41 -32.49 -1.77
CA ILE A 217 -21.84 -31.17 -1.45
C ILE A 217 -20.41 -31.33 -0.92
N TYR A 218 -19.53 -30.37 -1.23
CA TYR A 218 -18.18 -30.34 -0.68
C TYR A 218 -18.17 -29.74 0.74
N PRO A 219 -17.62 -30.45 1.76
CA PRO A 219 -17.61 -29.95 3.14
C PRO A 219 -16.72 -28.73 3.40
N ILE A 220 -15.63 -28.57 2.63
CA ILE A 220 -14.72 -27.42 2.68
C ILE A 220 -14.38 -27.01 1.25
N ILE A 221 -14.31 -25.69 1.03
CA ILE A 221 -13.84 -25.07 -0.22
C ILE A 221 -12.74 -24.06 0.17
N HIS A 222 -11.60 -24.06 -0.53
CA HIS A 222 -10.47 -23.16 -0.27
C HIS A 222 -10.04 -22.42 -1.56
N GLN A 223 -9.80 -21.12 -1.46
CA GLN A 223 -9.39 -20.25 -2.58
C GLN A 223 -7.89 -20.42 -2.92
N ALA A 224 -7.49 -21.58 -3.43
CA ALA A 224 -6.15 -21.76 -4.02
C ALA A 224 -6.23 -22.31 -5.46
N ASN A 225 -7.15 -21.75 -6.26
CA ASN A 225 -7.07 -21.55 -7.70
C ASN A 225 -8.44 -21.10 -8.19
N THR A 226 -8.50 -20.03 -8.96
CA THR A 226 -9.69 -19.54 -9.63
C THR A 226 -10.42 -20.64 -10.39
N ARG A 227 -11.43 -21.19 -9.73
CA ARG A 227 -12.76 -21.39 -10.28
C ARG A 227 -13.72 -20.87 -9.22
N ILE A 228 -14.32 -19.71 -9.48
CA ILE A 228 -15.74 -19.50 -9.15
C ILE A 228 -16.44 -20.81 -9.47
N ILE A 229 -17.44 -21.25 -8.71
CA ILE A 229 -18.65 -21.90 -9.27
C ILE A 229 -19.63 -22.16 -8.11
N TRP A 230 -20.55 -21.21 -7.92
CA TRP A 230 -21.98 -21.52 -7.87
C TRP A 230 -22.53 -21.46 -9.30
N ASP A 231 -21.80 -22.02 -10.27
CA ASP A 231 -22.35 -22.28 -11.59
C ASP A 231 -22.86 -23.71 -11.62
N THR A 232 -24.14 -23.85 -11.29
CA THR A 232 -24.90 -24.97 -11.78
C THR A 232 -25.16 -24.73 -13.27
N ALA A 233 -24.29 -25.25 -14.13
CA ALA A 233 -24.57 -25.59 -15.53
C ALA A 233 -23.65 -26.73 -15.99
#